data_AF-A0A4Z1ENW2-F1
#
_entry.id   AF-A0A4Z1ENW2-F1
#
_cell.length_a   1.000
_cell.length_b   1.000
_cell.length_c   1.000
_cell.angle_alpha   90.00
_cell.angle_beta   90.00
_cell.angle_gamma   90.00
#
_symmetry.space_group_name_H-M   'P 1'
#
loop_
_entity.id
_entity.type
_entity.pdbx_description
1 polymer ?
#
loop_
_entity_poly.entity_id
_entity_poly.type
_entity_poly.pdbx_seq_one_letter_code
_entity_poly.pdbx_strand_id
1 'polypeptide(L)'
;MLVPLYNSPMKIFDTHLAKTPQILYSAKINFADQTDVNYHLLGSIPLGHEDPGLFGKGRFESINRKVKEQIDMMELVDHRDTITHEKIITKNPSLHEKKNLTFEEKRKRLEAGIEELKMKTGRLERASEETQRLLNQTVESLEGEKMKTERLERDKASRYEGEIVTMRNKLWKMACTMESTKKKISLPSWMDNIRKTRNQSAHLTDLATVMKLADKYPDYFDILLDTIYGAPKDEIKLLVDADKTGKNQVYKILNDRGSAFHNQYANTCMKPFNLWLSAVRSLQHIQSATADKSSSDHESSVQKQKAEVQKLIREWDAAFDVDRWKWDTNTEKCRELIYSDYRDRDLLPRMWKSFGVQEEE
;
A
#
# COMPACT_ATOMS: atom_id res chain seq x y z
N MET A 1 16.90 16.26 -46.13
CA MET A 1 17.96 17.15 -45.62
C MET A 1 17.53 17.66 -44.25
N LEU A 2 18.47 17.66 -43.30
CA LEU A 2 18.47 18.34 -41.99
C LEU A 2 17.59 17.74 -40.86
N VAL A 3 18.21 16.77 -40.17
CA VAL A 3 18.33 16.67 -38.70
C VAL A 3 19.59 17.50 -38.32
N PRO A 4 19.68 18.27 -37.21
CA PRO A 4 19.93 17.75 -35.85
C PRO A 4 19.25 18.49 -34.67
N LEU A 5 18.79 17.75 -33.67
CA LEU A 5 19.35 17.54 -32.30
C LEU A 5 19.30 18.76 -31.38
N TYR A 6 18.57 18.67 -30.25
CA TYR A 6 19.14 18.21 -28.97
C TYR A 6 18.14 18.26 -27.79
N ASN A 7 18.24 17.22 -26.94
CA ASN A 7 18.17 17.18 -25.46
C ASN A 7 16.94 17.76 -24.72
N SER A 8 16.26 17.07 -23.81
CA SER A 8 16.71 16.02 -22.88
C SER A 8 15.55 15.10 -22.45
N PRO A 9 15.80 13.79 -22.27
CA PRO A 9 15.02 12.94 -21.41
C PRO A 9 15.52 13.10 -19.96
N MET A 10 14.64 13.53 -19.06
CA MET A 10 14.87 13.49 -17.61
C MET A 10 14.37 12.11 -17.13
N LYS A 11 15.19 11.06 -17.16
CA LYS A 11 16.14 10.59 -16.14
C LYS A 11 15.53 10.36 -14.74
N ILE A 12 15.56 9.06 -14.38
CA ILE A 12 15.80 8.47 -13.05
C ILE A 12 14.56 8.24 -12.18
N PHE A 13 14.00 7.03 -12.27
CA PHE A 13 13.70 6.22 -11.07
C PHE A 13 14.36 4.86 -11.26
N ASP A 14 15.68 4.88 -11.15
CA ASP A 14 16.50 3.69 -11.00
C ASP A 14 17.45 3.97 -9.83
N THR A 15 16.88 3.92 -8.63
CA THR A 15 17.59 3.74 -7.37
C THR A 15 16.59 3.14 -6.41
N HIS A 16 16.55 1.82 -6.28
CA HIS A 16 16.37 1.11 -5.01
C HIS A 16 16.58 -0.40 -5.27
N LEU A 17 17.83 -0.76 -5.55
CA LEU A 17 18.34 -2.08 -5.16
C LEU A 17 19.63 -1.88 -4.35
N ALA A 18 19.66 -2.60 -3.24
CA ALA A 18 20.79 -2.84 -2.35
C ALA A 18 21.41 -1.62 -1.65
N LYS A 19 20.70 -1.07 -0.66
CA LYS A 19 21.29 -1.05 0.68
C LYS A 19 20.35 -1.80 1.60
N THR A 20 20.58 -3.10 1.69
CA THR A 20 20.47 -3.82 2.96
C THR A 20 20.92 -2.83 4.03
N PRO A 21 20.09 -2.45 5.01
CA PRO A 21 20.70 -2.10 6.27
C PRO A 21 21.42 -3.39 6.64
N GLN A 22 22.75 -3.39 6.56
CA GLN A 22 23.48 -4.08 7.59
C GLN A 22 22.90 -3.51 8.87
N ILE A 23 21.89 -4.19 9.42
CA ILE A 23 21.70 -4.27 10.84
C ILE A 23 22.96 -5.00 11.30
N LEU A 24 24.07 -4.26 11.31
CA LEU A 24 25.08 -4.41 12.33
C LEU A 24 24.24 -4.43 13.60
N TYR A 25 24.12 -5.60 14.19
CA TYR A 25 23.94 -5.70 15.61
C TYR A 25 24.99 -4.75 16.20
N SER A 26 24.58 -3.52 16.52
CA SER A 26 25.22 -2.75 17.57
C SER A 26 24.83 -3.43 18.88
N ALA A 27 25.27 -4.68 19.03
CA ALA A 27 25.63 -5.19 20.31
C ALA A 27 26.78 -4.28 20.73
N LYS A 28 26.47 -3.23 21.50
CA LYS A 28 27.44 -2.61 22.40
C LYS A 28 27.83 -3.67 23.42
N ILE A 29 28.62 -4.63 22.96
CA ILE A 29 29.49 -5.40 23.82
C ILE A 29 30.70 -4.47 23.92
N ASN A 30 30.77 -3.74 25.03
CA ASN A 30 31.97 -3.02 25.40
C ASN A 30 33.10 -4.06 25.55
N PHE A 31 33.83 -4.33 24.48
CA PHE A 31 35.19 -4.85 24.55
C PHE A 31 36.15 -3.65 24.58
N ALA A 32 36.01 -2.82 25.62
CA ALA A 32 37.11 -2.01 26.10
C ALA A 32 37.54 -2.73 27.38
N ASP A 33 38.47 -3.68 27.22
CA ASP A 33 39.41 -4.23 28.22
C ASP A 33 39.98 -5.58 27.72
N GLN A 34 40.46 -5.60 26.47
CA GLN A 34 41.48 -6.55 26.04
C GLN A 34 42.75 -5.75 25.80
N THR A 35 43.51 -5.53 26.86
CA THR A 35 44.95 -5.37 26.76
C THR A 35 45.58 -6.73 26.98
N ASP A 36 46.38 -7.12 26.00
CA ASP A 36 47.25 -8.28 25.91
C ASP A 36 47.67 -8.87 27.26
N VAL A 37 47.43 -10.17 27.41
CA VAL A 37 48.06 -11.00 28.43
C VAL A 37 49.53 -11.17 28.04
N ASN A 38 50.36 -10.23 28.48
CA ASN A 38 51.80 -10.41 28.51
C ASN A 38 52.16 -11.22 29.76
N TYR A 39 52.57 -12.47 29.56
CA TYR A 39 53.21 -13.25 30.63
C TYR A 39 54.60 -12.64 30.91
N HIS A 40 54.68 -11.81 31.94
CA HIS A 40 55.93 -11.56 32.64
C HIS A 40 55.92 -12.35 33.96
N LEU A 41 56.57 -13.52 33.93
CA LEU A 41 57.10 -14.18 35.10
C LEU A 41 58.20 -13.28 35.69
N LEU A 42 57.82 -12.36 36.58
CA LEU A 42 58.69 -11.71 37.55
C LEU A 42 57.81 -11.13 38.66
N GLY A 43 57.98 -11.64 39.87
CA GLY A 43 57.06 -11.46 40.98
C GLY A 43 56.69 -10.01 41.28
N SER A 44 55.39 -9.77 41.43
CA SER A 44 54.80 -8.64 42.15
C SER A 44 53.35 -9.01 42.52
N ILE A 45 53.04 -9.03 43.81
CA ILE A 45 51.71 -9.33 44.35
C ILE A 45 50.82 -8.09 44.14
N PRO A 46 49.65 -8.19 43.46
CA PRO A 46 48.71 -7.08 43.41
C PRO A 46 47.90 -7.04 44.71
N LEU A 47 48.05 -5.97 45.49
CA LEU A 47 47.09 -5.66 46.55
C LEU A 47 45.80 -5.16 45.89
N GLY A 48 44.80 -6.03 45.87
CA GLY A 48 43.45 -5.72 45.40
C GLY A 48 42.84 -4.55 46.16
N HIS A 49 42.32 -3.61 45.37
CA HIS A 49 41.47 -2.51 45.79
C HIS A 49 40.13 -3.02 46.32
N GLU A 50 39.61 -2.33 47.33
CA GLU A 50 38.21 -2.31 47.81
C GLU A 50 37.79 -3.29 48.92
N ASP A 51 37.98 -2.82 50.15
CA ASP A 51 36.86 -2.59 51.07
C ASP A 51 36.93 -1.10 51.54
N PRO A 52 36.19 -0.17 50.94
CA PRO A 52 36.40 1.27 51.10
C PRO A 52 35.94 1.84 52.46
N GLY A 53 35.36 1.01 53.34
CA GLY A 53 34.95 1.43 54.68
C GLY A 53 36.08 1.61 55.70
N LEU A 54 37.30 1.14 55.39
CA LEU A 54 38.45 1.16 56.33
C LEU A 54 39.51 2.22 56.01
N PHE A 55 39.41 2.93 54.89
CA PHE A 55 40.37 3.97 54.52
C PHE A 55 39.65 5.30 54.29
N GLY A 56 39.38 6.01 55.40
CA GLY A 56 39.13 7.44 55.34
C GLY A 56 40.32 8.16 54.71
N LYS A 57 40.04 9.23 53.95
CA LYS A 57 41.04 10.16 53.40
C LYS A 57 41.91 10.73 54.53
N GLY A 58 43.00 10.06 54.84
CA GLY A 58 44.00 10.45 55.83
C GLY A 58 45.33 9.81 55.46
N ARG A 59 46.44 10.50 55.72
CA ARG A 59 47.79 9.92 55.58
C ARG A 59 47.84 8.57 56.30
N PHE A 60 48.65 7.65 55.79
CA PHE A 60 48.95 6.29 56.29
C PHE A 60 49.53 6.23 57.73
N GLU A 61 49.24 7.21 58.59
CA GLU A 61 49.76 7.35 59.95
C GLU A 61 48.84 6.73 61.01
N SER A 62 47.63 6.26 60.66
CA SER A 62 46.67 5.71 61.63
C SER A 62 46.39 4.21 61.49
N ILE A 63 47.34 3.40 60.99
CA ILE A 63 47.32 1.97 61.34
C ILE A 63 47.64 1.90 62.84
N ASN A 64 46.65 1.53 63.64
CA ASN A 64 46.76 1.38 65.09
C ASN A 64 48.07 0.64 65.44
N ARG A 65 48.95 1.25 66.25
CA ARG A 65 50.33 0.75 66.51
C ARG A 65 50.37 -0.72 66.97
N LYS A 66 49.31 -1.16 67.66
CA LYS A 66 49.11 -2.58 68.05
C LYS A 66 48.97 -3.54 66.86
N VAL A 67 48.34 -3.12 65.77
CA VAL A 67 48.18 -3.95 64.55
C VAL A 67 49.49 -4.02 63.79
N LYS A 68 50.25 -2.91 63.75
CA LYS A 68 51.58 -2.87 63.12
C LYS A 68 52.60 -3.76 63.87
N GLU A 69 52.62 -3.70 65.19
CA GLU A 69 53.47 -4.57 66.02
C GLU A 69 53.07 -6.06 65.92
N GLN A 70 51.78 -6.39 65.83
CA GLN A 70 51.34 -7.78 65.63
C GLN A 70 51.73 -8.34 64.25
N ILE A 71 51.69 -7.52 63.20
CA ILE A 71 52.07 -7.93 61.83
C ILE A 71 53.60 -8.06 61.69
N ASP A 72 54.38 -7.28 62.44
CA ASP A 72 55.85 -7.38 62.44
C ASP A 72 56.39 -8.52 63.31
N MET A 73 55.59 -9.08 64.23
CA MET A 73 55.96 -10.27 65.02
C MET A 73 55.51 -11.61 64.42
N MET A 74 54.72 -11.63 63.34
CA MET A 74 54.36 -12.89 62.66
C MET A 74 55.51 -13.35 61.75
N GLU A 75 56.08 -14.51 62.09
CA GLU A 75 57.13 -15.18 61.31
C GLU A 75 56.65 -15.46 59.88
N LEU A 76 57.53 -15.20 58.91
CA LEU A 76 57.28 -15.53 57.51
C LEU A 76 57.43 -17.05 57.34
N VAL A 77 56.36 -17.72 56.88
CA VAL A 77 56.36 -19.17 56.73
C VAL A 77 56.32 -19.54 55.24
N ASP A 78 57.14 -20.52 54.85
CA ASP A 78 57.06 -21.16 53.53
C ASP A 78 55.75 -21.96 53.45
N HIS A 79 54.88 -21.58 52.52
CA HIS A 79 53.56 -22.16 52.34
C HIS A 79 53.36 -22.48 50.86
N ARG A 80 52.70 -23.61 50.58
CA ARG A 80 52.43 -24.03 49.21
C ARG A 80 50.99 -23.70 48.87
N ASP A 81 50.79 -22.82 47.89
CA ASP A 81 49.48 -22.39 47.45
C ASP A 81 48.64 -23.57 46.92
N THR A 82 47.41 -23.70 47.41
CA THR A 82 46.53 -24.82 47.06
C THR A 82 45.97 -24.79 45.64
N ILE A 83 45.99 -23.65 44.94
CA ILE A 83 45.42 -23.50 43.58
C ILE A 83 46.51 -23.65 42.51
N THR A 84 47.59 -22.91 42.65
CA THR A 84 48.73 -22.81 41.72
C THR A 84 49.82 -23.82 42.03
N HIS A 85 49.83 -24.40 43.25
CA HIS A 85 50.86 -25.31 43.76
C HIS A 85 52.26 -24.70 43.88
N GLU A 86 52.38 -23.39 43.74
CA GLU A 86 53.61 -22.62 43.89
C GLU A 86 53.98 -22.45 45.37
N LYS A 87 55.28 -22.33 45.64
CA LYS A 87 55.77 -21.97 46.98
C LYS A 87 55.73 -20.46 47.15
N ILE A 88 55.13 -20.01 48.24
CA ILE A 88 55.02 -18.61 48.61
C ILE A 88 55.45 -18.39 50.06
N ILE A 89 55.98 -17.21 50.33
CA ILE A 89 56.33 -16.79 51.68
C ILE A 89 55.25 -15.84 52.17
N THR A 90 54.53 -16.21 53.24
CA THR A 90 53.42 -15.41 53.76
C THR A 90 53.45 -15.34 55.28
N LYS A 91 53.02 -14.19 55.83
CA LYS A 91 52.84 -13.99 57.27
C LYS A 91 51.54 -14.63 57.79
N ASN A 92 50.61 -15.02 56.91
CA ASN A 92 49.34 -15.61 57.31
C ASN A 92 48.83 -16.66 56.29
N PRO A 93 49.33 -17.90 56.38
CA PRO A 93 48.91 -19.01 55.50
C PRO A 93 47.41 -19.29 55.56
N SER A 94 46.80 -19.17 56.76
CA SER A 94 45.36 -19.45 56.93
C SER A 94 44.46 -18.47 56.17
N LEU A 95 44.84 -17.19 56.14
CA LEU A 95 44.11 -16.15 55.41
C LEU A 95 44.28 -16.35 53.90
N HIS A 96 45.46 -16.80 53.47
CA HIS A 96 45.75 -17.12 52.09
C HIS A 96 44.87 -18.27 51.58
N GLU A 97 44.81 -19.36 52.32
CA GLU A 97 43.94 -20.50 52.02
C GLU A 97 42.44 -20.14 51.99
N LYS A 98 41.99 -19.27 52.90
CA LYS A 98 40.61 -18.74 52.86
C LYS A 98 40.33 -17.92 51.60
N LYS A 99 41.29 -17.12 51.14
CA LYS A 99 41.16 -16.36 49.89
C LYS A 99 41.12 -17.30 48.69
N ASN A 100 41.97 -18.32 48.66
CA ASN A 100 41.96 -19.36 47.63
C ASN A 100 40.62 -20.08 47.55
N LEU A 101 40.08 -20.52 48.69
CA LEU A 101 38.74 -21.12 48.75
C LEU A 101 37.67 -20.19 48.15
N THR A 102 37.73 -18.90 48.49
CA THR A 102 36.81 -17.87 47.96
C THR A 102 36.99 -17.68 46.45
N PHE A 103 38.22 -17.73 45.93
CA PHE A 103 38.50 -17.66 44.49
C PHE A 103 37.98 -18.88 43.75
N GLU A 104 38.19 -20.09 44.28
CA GLU A 104 37.70 -21.35 43.70
C GLU A 104 36.16 -21.36 43.63
N GLU A 105 35.49 -20.88 44.68
CA GLU A 105 34.03 -20.71 44.70
C GLU A 105 33.55 -19.69 43.66
N LYS A 106 34.23 -18.55 43.53
CA LYS A 106 33.93 -17.55 42.49
C LYS A 106 34.12 -18.12 41.09
N ARG A 107 35.20 -18.90 40.85
CA ARG A 107 35.47 -19.56 39.58
C ARG A 107 34.35 -20.53 39.21
N LYS A 108 33.96 -21.41 40.14
CA LYS A 108 32.85 -22.36 39.95
C LYS A 108 31.52 -21.66 39.63
N ARG A 109 31.22 -20.53 40.30
CA ARG A 109 30.02 -19.73 40.00
C ARG A 109 30.08 -19.10 38.61
N LEU A 110 31.24 -18.60 38.19
CA LEU A 110 31.44 -18.04 36.85
C LEU A 110 31.31 -19.12 35.76
N GLU A 111 31.92 -20.28 35.94
CA GLU A 111 31.79 -21.43 35.03
C GLU A 111 30.33 -21.86 34.88
N ALA A 112 29.60 -21.97 36.00
CA ALA A 112 28.17 -22.27 35.97
C ALA A 112 27.35 -21.18 35.24
N GLY A 113 27.66 -19.90 35.46
CA GLY A 113 27.00 -18.79 34.78
C GLY A 113 27.28 -18.74 33.28
N ILE A 114 28.50 -19.07 32.85
CA ILE A 114 28.86 -19.19 31.42
C ILE A 114 28.06 -20.31 30.76
N GLU A 115 27.93 -21.47 31.42
CA GLU A 115 27.21 -22.60 30.87
C GLU A 115 25.70 -22.32 30.78
N GLU A 116 25.13 -21.63 31.78
CA GLU A 116 23.74 -21.16 31.73
C GLU A 116 23.51 -20.17 30.57
N LEU A 117 24.44 -19.24 30.35
CA LEU A 117 24.38 -18.28 29.24
C LEU A 117 24.43 -18.98 27.89
N LYS A 118 25.33 -19.95 27.69
CA LYS A 118 25.38 -20.75 26.45
C LYS A 118 24.05 -21.45 26.17
N MET A 119 23.46 -22.06 27.21
CA MET A 119 22.17 -22.74 27.09
C MET A 119 21.03 -21.77 26.73
N LYS A 120 21.04 -20.55 27.28
CA LYS A 120 20.07 -19.49 26.93
C LYS A 120 20.27 -18.99 25.49
N THR A 121 21.51 -18.74 25.08
CA THR A 121 21.84 -18.31 23.71
C THR A 121 21.42 -19.36 22.69
N GLY A 122 21.73 -20.64 22.91
CA GLY A 122 21.32 -21.71 22.00
C GLY A 122 19.80 -21.96 21.98
N ARG A 123 19.05 -21.52 23.00
CA ARG A 123 17.57 -21.49 22.94
C ARG A 123 17.07 -20.31 22.12
N LEU A 124 17.68 -19.13 22.28
CA LEU A 124 17.35 -17.93 21.51
C LEU A 124 17.64 -18.11 20.01
N GLU A 125 18.76 -18.72 19.65
CA GLU A 125 19.11 -19.01 18.26
C GLU A 125 18.07 -19.92 17.60
N ARG A 126 17.68 -21.02 18.28
CA ARG A 126 16.63 -21.92 17.79
C ARG A 126 15.28 -21.22 17.64
N ALA A 127 14.89 -20.39 18.62
CA ALA A 127 13.66 -19.60 18.52
C ALA A 127 13.73 -18.59 17.37
N SER A 128 14.88 -17.95 17.15
CA SER A 128 15.10 -17.03 16.04
C SER A 128 14.99 -17.74 14.68
N GLU A 129 15.59 -18.93 14.54
CA GLU A 129 15.49 -19.74 13.33
C GLU A 129 14.04 -20.18 13.06
N GLU A 130 13.31 -20.59 14.09
CA GLU A 130 11.89 -20.97 13.98
C GLU A 130 11.04 -19.77 13.55
N THR A 131 11.28 -18.60 14.15
CA THR A 131 10.60 -17.35 13.79
C THR A 131 10.89 -16.97 12.33
N GLN A 132 12.14 -17.11 11.89
CA GLN A 132 12.53 -16.84 10.50
C GLN A 132 11.86 -17.80 9.51
N ARG A 133 11.73 -19.09 9.86
CA ARG A 133 11.02 -20.08 9.03
C ARG A 133 9.54 -19.73 8.91
N LEU A 134 8.88 -19.39 10.02
CA LEU A 134 7.47 -18.97 10.02
C LEU A 134 7.25 -17.69 9.21
N LEU A 135 8.18 -16.73 9.31
CA LEU A 135 8.14 -15.50 8.53
C LEU A 135 8.23 -15.82 7.03
N ASN A 136 9.19 -16.65 6.62
CA ASN A 136 9.37 -17.03 5.22
C ASN A 136 8.12 -17.75 4.67
N GLN A 137 7.55 -18.69 5.42
CA GLN A 137 6.30 -19.37 5.04
C GLN A 137 5.13 -18.38 4.88
N THR A 138 5.04 -17.39 5.77
CA THR A 138 4.00 -16.35 5.69
C THR A 138 4.17 -15.48 4.45
N VAL A 139 5.41 -15.10 4.13
CA VAL A 139 5.73 -14.34 2.91
C VAL A 139 5.36 -15.13 1.65
N GLU A 140 5.76 -16.40 1.55
CA GLU A 140 5.40 -17.28 0.43
C GLU A 140 3.88 -17.44 0.29
N SER A 141 3.17 -17.61 1.40
CA SER A 141 1.71 -17.67 1.41
C SER A 141 1.07 -16.37 0.92
N LEU A 142 1.58 -15.21 1.35
CA LEU A 142 1.08 -13.90 0.92
C LEU A 142 1.33 -13.64 -0.56
N GLU A 143 2.51 -14.01 -1.08
CA GLU A 143 2.83 -13.94 -2.51
C GLU A 143 1.89 -14.84 -3.33
N GLY A 144 1.64 -16.06 -2.85
CA GLY A 144 0.69 -16.99 -3.47
C GLY A 144 -0.74 -16.41 -3.54
N GLU A 145 -1.23 -15.82 -2.45
CA GLU A 145 -2.55 -15.17 -2.42
C GLU A 145 -2.60 -13.93 -3.31
N LYS A 146 -1.56 -13.09 -3.32
CA LYS A 146 -1.46 -11.93 -4.23
C LYS A 146 -1.58 -12.35 -5.69
N MET A 147 -0.86 -13.39 -6.10
CA MET A 147 -0.92 -13.92 -7.48
C MET A 147 -2.32 -14.44 -7.83
N LYS A 148 -3.02 -15.09 -6.88
CA LYS A 148 -4.41 -15.53 -7.08
C LYS A 148 -5.35 -14.33 -7.26
N THR A 149 -5.23 -13.30 -6.43
CA THR A 149 -6.05 -12.08 -6.54
C THR A 149 -5.82 -11.37 -7.88
N GLU A 150 -4.57 -11.19 -8.30
CA GLU A 150 -4.26 -10.58 -9.60
C GLU A 150 -4.81 -11.40 -10.78
N ARG A 151 -4.80 -12.74 -10.68
CA ARG A 151 -5.42 -13.60 -11.69
C ARG A 151 -6.94 -13.41 -11.72
N LEU A 152 -7.59 -13.40 -10.56
CA LEU A 152 -9.03 -13.18 -10.45
C LEU A 152 -9.45 -11.81 -10.98
N GLU A 153 -8.65 -10.76 -10.73
CA GLU A 153 -8.90 -9.42 -11.27
C GLU A 153 -8.76 -9.37 -12.79
N ARG A 154 -7.75 -10.04 -13.36
CA ARG A 154 -7.60 -10.16 -14.83
C ARG A 154 -8.76 -10.91 -15.45
N ASP A 155 -9.17 -12.03 -14.85
CA ASP A 155 -10.31 -12.82 -15.32
C ASP A 155 -11.61 -12.01 -15.23
N LYS A 156 -11.79 -11.25 -14.15
CA LYS A 156 -12.92 -10.33 -13.97
C LYS A 156 -12.91 -9.22 -15.02
N ALA A 157 -11.77 -8.58 -15.27
CA ALA A 157 -11.64 -7.52 -16.28
C ALA A 157 -11.96 -8.04 -17.69
N SER A 158 -11.41 -9.20 -18.07
CA SER A 158 -11.69 -9.84 -19.37
C SER A 158 -13.18 -10.11 -19.59
N ARG A 159 -13.89 -10.52 -18.52
CA ARG A 159 -15.33 -10.74 -18.55
C ARG A 159 -16.13 -9.46 -18.81
N TYR A 160 -15.71 -8.32 -18.24
CA TYR A 160 -16.35 -7.03 -18.48
C TYR A 160 -16.02 -6.46 -19.87
N GLU A 161 -14.80 -6.66 -20.37
CA GLU A 161 -14.42 -6.22 -21.72
C GLU A 161 -15.33 -6.84 -22.80
N GLY A 162 -15.67 -8.13 -22.67
CA GLY A 162 -16.61 -8.82 -23.56
C GLY A 162 -18.05 -8.26 -23.50
N GLU A 163 -18.49 -7.77 -22.35
CA GLU A 163 -19.82 -7.15 -22.22
C GLU A 163 -19.84 -5.74 -22.82
N ILE A 164 -18.73 -5.00 -22.76
CA ILE A 164 -18.61 -3.67 -23.39
C ILE A 164 -18.66 -3.77 -24.92
N VAL A 165 -18.04 -4.81 -25.50
CA VAL A 165 -18.22 -5.13 -26.94
C VAL A 165 -19.70 -5.42 -27.26
N THR A 166 -20.41 -6.08 -26.34
CA THR A 166 -21.85 -6.37 -26.50
C THR A 166 -22.68 -5.09 -26.42
N MET A 167 -22.35 -4.18 -25.51
CA MET A 167 -22.97 -2.86 -25.39
C MET A 167 -22.85 -2.06 -26.69
N ARG A 168 -21.64 -2.00 -27.28
CA ARG A 168 -21.43 -1.37 -28.59
C ARG A 168 -22.31 -1.98 -29.69
N ASN A 169 -22.39 -3.30 -29.73
CA ASN A 169 -23.22 -3.99 -30.71
C ASN A 169 -24.72 -3.73 -30.51
N LYS A 170 -25.19 -3.62 -29.26
CA LYS A 170 -26.58 -3.25 -28.97
C LYS A 170 -26.88 -1.81 -29.40
N LEU A 171 -25.97 -0.89 -29.12
CA LEU A 171 -26.09 0.52 -29.52
C LEU A 171 -26.24 0.64 -31.04
N TRP A 172 -25.36 -0.02 -31.81
CA TRP A 172 -25.47 -0.09 -33.27
C TRP A 172 -26.80 -0.66 -33.74
N LYS A 173 -27.19 -1.84 -33.23
CA LYS A 173 -28.42 -2.51 -33.65
C LYS A 173 -29.63 -1.60 -33.42
N MET A 174 -29.67 -0.93 -32.28
CA MET A 174 -30.73 0.03 -31.97
C MET A 174 -30.77 1.18 -32.98
N ALA A 175 -29.62 1.80 -33.29
CA ALA A 175 -29.55 2.87 -34.27
C ALA A 175 -30.01 2.42 -35.67
N CYS A 176 -29.58 1.23 -36.12
CA CYS A 176 -30.02 0.68 -37.41
C CYS A 176 -31.52 0.38 -37.45
N THR A 177 -32.10 -0.14 -36.35
CA THR A 177 -33.54 -0.38 -36.25
C THR A 177 -34.31 0.93 -36.36
N MET A 178 -33.86 1.99 -35.69
CA MET A 178 -34.52 3.30 -35.72
C MET A 178 -34.45 3.98 -37.08
N GLU A 179 -33.32 3.86 -37.80
CA GLU A 179 -33.18 4.37 -39.17
C GLU A 179 -33.76 3.45 -40.25
N SER A 180 -34.34 2.30 -39.89
CA SER A 180 -34.82 1.28 -40.83
C SER A 180 -33.74 0.81 -41.84
N THR A 181 -32.45 0.90 -41.46
CA THR A 181 -31.33 0.53 -42.33
C THR A 181 -30.83 -0.90 -42.05
N LYS A 182 -30.53 -1.66 -43.10
CA LYS A 182 -29.94 -3.01 -43.00
C LYS A 182 -28.41 -2.99 -43.15
N LYS A 183 -27.73 -2.02 -42.52
CA LYS A 183 -26.26 -1.94 -42.56
C LYS A 183 -25.64 -3.04 -41.69
N LYS A 184 -24.64 -3.75 -42.22
CA LYS A 184 -23.85 -4.73 -41.46
C LYS A 184 -22.71 -4.01 -40.74
N ILE A 185 -22.52 -4.29 -39.46
CA ILE A 185 -21.29 -3.91 -38.77
C ILE A 185 -20.20 -4.91 -39.15
N SER A 186 -19.02 -4.41 -39.50
CA SER A 186 -17.80 -5.21 -39.52
C SER A 186 -17.11 -5.02 -38.16
N LEU A 187 -17.06 -6.07 -37.33
CA LEU A 187 -16.24 -6.07 -36.13
C LEU A 187 -14.85 -6.61 -36.47
N PRO A 188 -13.77 -5.97 -36.00
CA PRO A 188 -12.45 -6.57 -36.05
C PRO A 188 -12.43 -7.94 -35.36
N SER A 189 -11.63 -8.87 -35.89
CA SER A 189 -11.52 -10.25 -35.38
C SER A 189 -11.20 -10.32 -33.88
N TRP A 190 -10.37 -9.40 -33.39
CA TRP A 190 -10.00 -9.32 -31.97
C TRP A 190 -11.19 -8.97 -31.06
N MET A 191 -12.14 -8.13 -31.52
CA MET A 191 -13.35 -7.81 -30.75
C MET A 191 -14.28 -9.01 -30.66
N ASP A 192 -14.40 -9.79 -31.74
CA ASP A 192 -15.23 -11.00 -31.74
C ASP A 192 -14.67 -12.04 -30.75
N ASN A 193 -13.34 -12.15 -30.66
CA ASN A 193 -12.68 -13.03 -29.70
C ASN A 193 -12.94 -12.58 -28.24
N ILE A 194 -12.81 -11.29 -27.94
CA ILE A 194 -13.13 -10.75 -26.60
C ILE A 194 -14.61 -10.95 -26.25
N ARG A 195 -15.51 -10.82 -27.23
CA ARG A 195 -16.95 -11.05 -27.01
C ARG A 195 -17.25 -12.50 -26.62
N LYS A 196 -16.51 -13.48 -27.14
CA LYS A 196 -16.70 -14.92 -26.84
C LYS A 196 -16.35 -15.27 -25.40
N THR A 197 -15.44 -14.52 -24.78
CA THR A 197 -15.03 -14.73 -23.38
C THR A 197 -15.87 -13.92 -22.37
N ARG A 198 -16.96 -13.29 -22.83
CA ARG A 198 -17.80 -12.45 -21.96
C ARG A 198 -18.47 -13.27 -20.87
N ASN A 199 -18.65 -12.65 -19.71
CA ASN A 199 -19.55 -13.17 -18.70
C ASN A 199 -20.99 -12.81 -19.08
N GLN A 200 -21.77 -13.79 -19.54
CA GLN A 200 -23.16 -13.57 -19.95
C GLN A 200 -24.05 -13.10 -18.78
N SER A 201 -23.63 -13.35 -17.54
CA SER A 201 -24.31 -12.91 -16.32
C SER A 201 -23.86 -11.53 -15.85
N ALA A 202 -22.86 -10.91 -16.49
CA ALA A 202 -22.51 -9.51 -16.24
C ALA A 202 -23.52 -8.61 -16.94
N HIS A 203 -24.70 -8.44 -16.35
CA HIS A 203 -25.73 -7.51 -16.84
C HIS A 203 -25.41 -6.05 -16.48
N LEU A 204 -24.39 -5.84 -15.66
CA LEU A 204 -23.96 -4.54 -15.15
C LEU A 204 -22.79 -4.01 -15.96
N THR A 205 -22.88 -2.73 -16.28
CA THR A 205 -21.79 -1.99 -16.93
C THR A 205 -20.74 -1.61 -15.90
N ASP A 206 -19.49 -1.46 -16.34
CA ASP A 206 -18.40 -0.96 -15.50
C ASP A 206 -17.69 0.20 -16.21
N LEU A 207 -17.93 1.41 -15.70
CA LEU A 207 -17.37 2.64 -16.25
C LEU A 207 -15.83 2.58 -16.35
N ALA A 208 -15.16 2.06 -15.31
CA ALA A 208 -13.70 1.96 -15.30
C ALA A 208 -13.18 1.08 -16.46
N THR A 209 -13.80 -0.06 -16.71
CA THR A 209 -13.43 -0.93 -17.85
C THR A 209 -13.73 -0.26 -19.19
N VAL A 210 -14.84 0.49 -19.32
CA VAL A 210 -15.13 1.25 -20.56
C VAL A 210 -14.09 2.32 -20.82
N MET A 211 -13.70 3.09 -19.79
CA MET A 211 -12.64 4.10 -19.91
C MET A 211 -11.31 3.46 -20.33
N LYS A 212 -10.92 2.34 -19.72
CA LYS A 212 -9.71 1.60 -20.09
C LYS A 212 -9.74 1.13 -21.55
N LEU A 213 -10.89 0.66 -22.04
CA LEU A 213 -11.05 0.26 -23.44
C LEU A 213 -11.05 1.45 -24.39
N ALA A 214 -11.62 2.59 -23.99
CA ALA A 214 -11.55 3.84 -24.75
C ALA A 214 -10.14 4.44 -24.79
N ASP A 215 -9.30 4.20 -23.78
CA ASP A 215 -7.87 4.54 -23.84
C ASP A 215 -7.11 3.64 -24.83
N LYS A 216 -7.45 2.35 -24.87
CA LYS A 216 -6.76 1.39 -25.72
C LYS A 216 -7.21 1.44 -27.18
N TYR A 217 -8.51 1.64 -27.42
CA TYR A 217 -9.15 1.61 -28.74
C TYR A 217 -10.21 2.72 -28.87
N PRO A 218 -9.80 4.00 -28.89
CA PRO A 218 -10.71 5.15 -28.84
C PRO A 218 -11.73 5.14 -29.99
N ASP A 219 -11.31 4.82 -31.21
CA ASP A 219 -12.17 4.81 -32.40
C ASP A 219 -13.42 3.92 -32.26
N TYR A 220 -13.36 2.92 -31.37
CA TYR A 220 -14.43 1.96 -31.17
C TYR A 220 -15.26 2.17 -29.92
N PHE A 221 -14.64 2.65 -28.82
CA PHE A 221 -15.28 2.66 -27.50
C PHE A 221 -15.51 4.05 -26.93
N ASP A 222 -14.84 5.09 -27.44
CA ASP A 222 -15.02 6.46 -26.94
C ASP A 222 -16.49 6.92 -27.11
N ILE A 223 -17.12 6.52 -28.22
CA ILE A 223 -18.53 6.80 -28.49
C ILE A 223 -19.47 6.28 -27.39
N LEU A 224 -19.11 5.19 -26.70
CA LEU A 224 -19.94 4.65 -25.63
C LEU A 224 -20.00 5.60 -24.44
N LEU A 225 -18.92 6.35 -24.18
CA LEU A 225 -18.90 7.31 -23.08
C LEU A 225 -19.90 8.45 -23.36
N ASP A 226 -19.86 9.03 -24.55
CA ASP A 226 -20.81 10.04 -24.98
C ASP A 226 -22.26 9.53 -24.97
N THR A 227 -22.52 8.37 -25.59
CA THR A 227 -23.90 7.89 -25.79
C THR A 227 -24.48 7.27 -24.53
N ILE A 228 -23.76 6.34 -23.90
CA ILE A 228 -24.26 5.50 -22.81
C ILE A 228 -24.06 6.18 -21.45
N TYR A 229 -22.90 6.80 -21.23
CA TYR A 229 -22.58 7.45 -19.95
C TYR A 229 -22.93 8.95 -19.92
N GLY A 230 -23.21 9.54 -21.08
CA GLY A 230 -23.78 10.88 -21.19
C GLY A 230 -22.74 12.01 -21.33
N ALA A 231 -21.44 11.70 -21.27
CA ALA A 231 -20.36 12.67 -21.33
C ALA A 231 -19.09 12.06 -21.96
N PRO A 232 -18.24 12.86 -22.63
CA PRO A 232 -16.99 12.39 -23.20
C PRO A 232 -15.97 11.99 -22.11
N LYS A 233 -14.99 11.18 -22.49
CA LYS A 233 -13.99 10.60 -21.57
C LYS A 233 -13.30 11.63 -20.66
N ASP A 234 -12.81 12.72 -21.26
CA ASP A 234 -12.06 13.74 -20.53
C ASP A 234 -12.94 14.46 -19.52
N GLU A 235 -14.20 14.69 -19.86
CA GLU A 235 -15.17 15.28 -18.95
C GLU A 235 -15.50 14.34 -17.80
N ILE A 236 -15.78 13.06 -18.08
CA ILE A 236 -16.02 12.05 -17.04
C ILE A 236 -14.85 12.00 -16.05
N LYS A 237 -13.61 11.99 -16.56
CA LYS A 237 -12.40 11.99 -15.73
C LYS A 237 -12.36 13.21 -14.83
N LEU A 238 -12.57 14.41 -15.39
CA LEU A 238 -12.61 15.66 -14.63
C LEU A 238 -13.70 15.66 -13.55
N LEU A 239 -14.90 15.17 -13.86
CA LEU A 239 -16.02 15.10 -12.91
C LEU A 239 -15.72 14.13 -11.76
N VAL A 240 -15.16 12.96 -12.07
CA VAL A 240 -14.79 11.95 -11.07
C VAL A 240 -13.66 12.46 -10.17
N ASP A 241 -12.63 13.07 -10.75
CA ASP A 241 -11.49 13.63 -9.99
C ASP A 241 -11.92 14.80 -9.09
N ALA A 242 -12.93 15.58 -9.51
CA ALA A 242 -13.50 16.67 -8.73
C ALA A 242 -14.34 16.18 -7.53
N ASP A 243 -14.97 15.01 -7.60
CA ASP A 243 -15.80 14.44 -6.53
C ASP A 243 -14.97 13.68 -5.48
N LYS A 244 -13.94 14.32 -4.92
CA LYS A 244 -13.01 13.73 -3.94
C LYS A 244 -13.70 13.11 -2.72
N THR A 245 -14.86 13.64 -2.34
CA THR A 245 -15.63 13.18 -1.17
C THR A 245 -16.67 12.11 -1.51
N GLY A 246 -16.91 11.84 -2.79
CA GLY A 246 -17.97 10.96 -3.28
C GLY A 246 -19.39 11.45 -3.00
N LYS A 247 -19.56 12.66 -2.43
CA LYS A 247 -20.86 13.20 -2.03
C LYS A 247 -21.76 13.51 -3.22
N ASN A 248 -21.17 13.84 -4.38
CA ASN A 248 -21.95 14.11 -5.59
C ASN A 248 -22.32 12.81 -6.33
N GLN A 249 -21.84 11.65 -5.86
CA GLN A 249 -22.09 10.32 -6.40
C GLN A 249 -21.75 10.19 -7.90
N VAL A 250 -20.75 10.94 -8.39
CA VAL A 250 -20.47 11.04 -9.84
C VAL A 250 -20.25 9.67 -10.48
N TYR A 251 -19.35 8.86 -9.92
CA TYR A 251 -19.05 7.54 -10.46
C TYR A 251 -20.29 6.63 -10.45
N LYS A 252 -21.03 6.60 -9.33
CA LYS A 252 -22.21 5.75 -9.16
C LYS A 252 -23.29 6.10 -10.18
N ILE A 253 -23.66 7.37 -10.29
CA ILE A 253 -24.75 7.82 -11.17
C ILE A 253 -24.39 7.61 -12.66
N LEU A 254 -23.15 7.91 -13.06
CA LEU A 254 -22.68 7.61 -14.41
C LEU A 254 -22.75 6.10 -14.70
N ASN A 255 -22.31 5.27 -13.76
CA ASN A 255 -22.36 3.81 -13.93
C ASN A 255 -23.78 3.24 -13.96
N ASP A 256 -24.68 3.77 -13.13
CA ASP A 256 -26.11 3.43 -13.11
C ASP A 256 -26.78 3.82 -14.43
N ARG A 257 -26.49 5.04 -14.95
CA ARG A 257 -26.95 5.43 -16.29
C ARG A 257 -26.46 4.47 -17.35
N GLY A 258 -25.19 4.09 -17.30
CA GLY A 258 -24.63 3.13 -18.25
C GLY A 258 -25.40 1.81 -18.26
N SER A 259 -25.79 1.34 -17.07
CA SER A 259 -26.63 0.15 -16.91
C SER A 259 -28.05 0.34 -17.45
N ALA A 260 -28.68 1.50 -17.22
CA ALA A 260 -30.02 1.80 -17.74
C ALA A 260 -30.05 1.85 -19.27
N PHE A 261 -29.05 2.46 -19.89
CA PHE A 261 -28.97 2.61 -21.35
C PHE A 261 -28.59 1.30 -22.03
N HIS A 262 -27.61 0.56 -21.50
CA HIS A 262 -27.20 -0.77 -22.03
C HIS A 262 -28.33 -1.80 -21.99
N ASN A 263 -29.13 -1.76 -20.92
CA ASN A 263 -30.25 -2.67 -20.71
C ASN A 263 -31.59 -2.10 -21.19
N GLN A 264 -31.60 -0.87 -21.74
CA GLN A 264 -32.74 -0.22 -22.39
C GLN A 264 -33.96 -0.07 -21.47
N TYR A 265 -33.75 0.40 -20.24
CA TYR A 265 -34.82 0.67 -19.27
C TYR A 265 -34.91 2.13 -18.79
N ALA A 266 -34.15 3.06 -19.38
CA ALA A 266 -34.11 4.50 -19.04
C ALA A 266 -35.35 5.32 -19.48
N ASN A 267 -36.56 4.93 -19.06
CA ASN A 267 -37.80 5.61 -19.45
C ASN A 267 -38.02 6.96 -18.75
N THR A 268 -37.66 7.06 -17.48
CA THR A 268 -37.96 8.22 -16.63
C THR A 268 -36.71 8.86 -16.05
N CYS A 269 -35.63 8.10 -15.88
CA CYS A 269 -34.41 8.57 -15.21
C CYS A 269 -33.54 9.51 -16.07
N MET A 270 -33.75 9.56 -17.38
CA MET A 270 -32.95 10.38 -18.30
C MET A 270 -33.04 11.89 -18.04
N LYS A 271 -34.23 12.42 -17.74
CA LYS A 271 -34.41 13.85 -17.43
C LYS A 271 -33.74 14.23 -16.09
N PRO A 272 -33.98 13.52 -14.97
CA PRO A 272 -33.23 13.73 -13.74
C PRO A 272 -31.72 13.65 -13.92
N PHE A 273 -31.22 12.71 -14.73
CA PHE A 273 -29.79 12.63 -15.03
C PHE A 273 -29.27 13.89 -15.71
N ASN A 274 -29.93 14.36 -16.78
CA ASN A 274 -29.45 15.52 -17.54
C ASN A 274 -29.43 16.79 -16.66
N LEU A 275 -30.42 16.95 -15.77
CA LEU A 275 -30.45 18.02 -14.78
C LEU A 275 -29.31 17.87 -13.76
N TRP A 276 -29.12 16.67 -13.22
CA TRP A 276 -28.04 16.37 -12.29
C TRP A 276 -26.66 16.67 -12.91
N LEU A 277 -26.40 16.18 -14.12
CA LEU A 277 -25.12 16.39 -14.81
C LEU A 277 -24.85 17.87 -15.03
N SER A 278 -25.87 18.64 -15.45
CA SER A 278 -25.79 20.10 -15.57
C SER A 278 -25.48 20.79 -14.23
N ALA A 279 -26.11 20.35 -13.15
CA ALA A 279 -25.87 20.89 -11.82
C ALA A 279 -24.47 20.59 -11.30
N VAL A 280 -23.92 19.40 -11.59
CA VAL A 280 -22.53 19.03 -11.23
C VAL A 280 -21.54 19.86 -12.04
N ARG A 281 -21.75 20.04 -13.36
CA ARG A 281 -20.92 20.93 -14.20
C ARG A 281 -20.91 22.36 -13.66
N SER A 282 -22.09 22.87 -13.28
CA SER A 282 -22.23 24.21 -12.70
C SER A 282 -21.49 24.33 -11.36
N LEU A 283 -21.57 23.31 -10.51
CA LEU A 283 -20.83 23.26 -9.25
C LEU A 283 -19.31 23.31 -9.49
N GLN A 284 -18.82 22.51 -10.43
CA GLN A 284 -17.41 22.49 -10.81
C GLN A 284 -16.94 23.86 -11.31
N HIS A 285 -17.72 24.48 -12.20
CA HIS A 285 -17.41 25.81 -12.73
C HIS A 285 -17.33 26.87 -11.62
N ILE A 286 -18.28 26.88 -10.68
CA ILE A 286 -18.25 27.79 -9.53
C ILE A 286 -16.99 27.52 -8.69
N GLN A 287 -16.70 26.26 -8.36
CA GLN A 287 -15.55 25.89 -7.54
C GLN A 287 -14.21 26.28 -8.18
N SER A 288 -14.08 26.08 -9.49
CA SER A 288 -12.88 26.51 -10.25
C SER A 288 -12.74 28.02 -10.28
N ALA A 289 -13.83 28.77 -10.48
CA ALA A 289 -13.81 30.23 -10.50
C ALA A 289 -13.49 30.87 -9.13
N THR A 290 -13.69 30.12 -8.04
CA THR A 290 -13.52 30.61 -6.67
C THR A 290 -12.30 30.05 -5.96
N ALA A 291 -11.45 29.27 -6.65
CA ALA A 291 -10.27 28.63 -6.05
C ALA A 291 -9.31 29.63 -5.36
N ASP A 292 -9.24 30.87 -5.87
CA ASP A 292 -8.35 31.93 -5.36
C ASP A 292 -9.08 33.06 -4.64
N LYS A 293 -10.40 32.93 -4.38
CA LYS A 293 -11.23 34.01 -3.82
C LYS A 293 -11.97 33.56 -2.56
N SER A 294 -11.47 33.98 -1.40
CA SER A 294 -12.18 33.84 -0.12
C SER A 294 -13.20 34.97 0.07
N SER A 295 -14.38 34.82 -0.53
CA SER A 295 -15.53 35.69 -0.28
C SER A 295 -16.71 34.88 0.26
N SER A 296 -17.43 35.43 1.26
CA SER A 296 -18.61 34.83 1.87
C SER A 296 -19.75 34.56 0.88
N ASP A 297 -19.88 35.38 -0.16
CA ASP A 297 -20.93 35.24 -1.19
C ASP A 297 -20.68 34.02 -2.09
N HIS A 298 -19.41 33.65 -2.26
CA HIS A 298 -19.01 32.46 -2.99
C HIS A 298 -19.32 31.19 -2.22
N GLU A 299 -19.10 31.19 -0.91
CA GLU A 299 -19.43 30.06 -0.05
C GLU A 299 -20.94 29.77 -0.06
N SER A 300 -21.77 30.81 -0.01
CA SER A 300 -23.23 30.69 -0.15
C SER A 300 -23.65 30.08 -1.49
N SER A 301 -23.03 30.52 -2.59
CA SER A 301 -23.32 30.01 -3.95
C SER A 301 -22.93 28.54 -4.12
N VAL A 302 -21.76 28.15 -3.60
CA VAL A 302 -21.30 26.75 -3.59
C VAL A 302 -22.22 25.88 -2.75
N GLN A 303 -22.65 26.35 -1.57
CA GLN A 303 -23.58 25.60 -0.72
C GLN A 303 -24.95 25.43 -1.37
N LYS A 304 -25.50 26.48 -1.98
CA LYS A 304 -26.76 26.41 -2.74
C LYS A 304 -26.68 25.40 -3.87
N GLN A 305 -25.59 25.43 -4.64
CA GLN A 305 -25.40 24.50 -5.75
C GLN A 305 -25.21 23.06 -5.27
N LYS A 306 -24.49 22.84 -4.16
CA LYS A 306 -24.38 21.52 -3.52
C LYS A 306 -25.75 21.00 -3.07
N ALA A 307 -26.60 21.84 -2.50
CA ALA A 307 -27.95 21.46 -2.10
C ALA A 307 -28.81 21.05 -3.32
N GLU A 308 -28.69 21.76 -4.44
CA GLU A 308 -29.39 21.39 -5.68
C GLU A 308 -28.88 20.06 -6.23
N VAL A 309 -27.56 19.81 -6.24
CA VAL A 309 -27.01 18.50 -6.63
C VAL A 309 -27.58 17.39 -5.75
N GLN A 310 -27.63 17.57 -4.43
CA GLN A 310 -28.19 16.56 -3.52
C GLN A 310 -29.67 16.30 -3.75
N LYS A 311 -30.44 17.33 -4.08
CA LYS A 311 -31.86 17.18 -4.46
C LYS A 311 -31.99 16.35 -5.74
N LEU A 312 -31.20 16.68 -6.77
CA LEU A 312 -31.23 15.98 -8.05
C LEU A 312 -30.74 14.53 -7.96
N ILE A 313 -29.82 14.22 -7.05
CA ILE A 313 -29.45 12.82 -6.73
C ILE A 313 -30.67 12.02 -6.27
N ARG A 314 -31.50 12.58 -5.37
CA ARG A 314 -32.71 11.90 -4.89
C ARG A 314 -33.74 11.71 -6.00
N GLU A 315 -33.90 12.71 -6.87
CA GLU A 315 -34.78 12.62 -8.05
C GLU A 315 -34.27 11.55 -9.03
N TRP A 316 -32.95 11.47 -9.24
CA TRP A 316 -32.32 10.42 -10.03
C TRP A 316 -32.57 9.04 -9.42
N ASP A 317 -32.23 8.82 -8.14
CA ASP A 317 -32.36 7.53 -7.48
C ASP A 317 -33.83 7.03 -7.55
N ALA A 318 -34.81 7.91 -7.30
CA ALA A 318 -36.22 7.56 -7.38
C ALA A 318 -36.66 7.16 -8.80
N ALA A 319 -36.25 7.92 -9.82
CA ALA A 319 -36.61 7.60 -11.21
C ALA A 319 -35.89 6.34 -11.72
N PHE A 320 -34.61 6.18 -11.36
CA PHE A 320 -33.80 5.04 -11.75
C PHE A 320 -34.30 3.73 -11.12
N ASP A 321 -34.71 3.76 -9.85
CA ASP A 321 -35.33 2.58 -9.23
C ASP A 321 -36.62 2.19 -9.94
N VAL A 322 -37.53 3.14 -10.21
CA VAL A 322 -38.77 2.87 -10.97
C VAL A 322 -38.50 2.22 -12.32
N ASP A 323 -37.52 2.75 -13.05
CA ASP A 323 -37.09 2.26 -14.34
C ASP A 323 -36.50 0.84 -14.24
N ARG A 324 -35.63 0.59 -13.25
CA ARG A 324 -35.03 -0.71 -12.98
C ARG A 324 -36.08 -1.78 -12.65
N TRP A 325 -37.11 -1.44 -11.86
CA TRP A 325 -38.20 -2.36 -11.53
C TRP A 325 -39.11 -2.70 -12.73
N LYS A 326 -39.15 -1.85 -13.76
CA LYS A 326 -40.02 -2.00 -14.95
C LYS A 326 -39.32 -2.57 -16.19
N TRP A 327 -38.10 -3.07 -16.04
CA TRP A 327 -37.19 -3.46 -17.12
C TRP A 327 -37.86 -4.24 -18.28
N ASP A 328 -38.78 -5.16 -17.99
CA ASP A 328 -39.38 -6.05 -19.00
C ASP A 328 -40.62 -5.49 -19.75
N THR A 329 -41.13 -4.31 -19.38
CA THR A 329 -42.49 -3.89 -19.81
C THR A 329 -42.55 -2.81 -20.89
N ASN A 330 -41.47 -2.07 -21.17
CA ASN A 330 -41.51 -0.86 -22.02
C ASN A 330 -40.27 -0.65 -22.91
N THR A 331 -39.64 -1.72 -23.38
CA THR A 331 -38.34 -1.64 -24.07
C THR A 331 -38.38 -0.84 -25.38
N GLU A 332 -39.47 -0.89 -26.16
CA GLU A 332 -39.58 -0.17 -27.44
C GLU A 332 -39.64 1.35 -27.23
N LYS A 333 -40.59 1.82 -26.42
CA LYS A 333 -40.70 3.23 -26.03
C LYS A 333 -39.41 3.75 -25.40
N CYS A 334 -38.73 2.93 -24.58
CA CYS A 334 -37.44 3.31 -24.01
C CYS A 334 -36.38 3.52 -25.08
N ARG A 335 -36.31 2.66 -26.11
CA ARG A 335 -35.37 2.82 -27.22
C ARG A 335 -35.64 4.10 -27.99
N GLU A 336 -36.90 4.46 -28.23
CA GLU A 336 -37.27 5.70 -28.91
C GLU A 336 -36.82 6.93 -28.12
N LEU A 337 -37.01 6.92 -26.79
CA LEU A 337 -36.55 7.99 -25.91
C LEU A 337 -35.02 8.12 -25.92
N ILE A 338 -34.30 6.99 -25.79
CA ILE A 338 -32.83 6.98 -25.85
C ILE A 338 -32.34 7.48 -27.21
N TYR A 339 -32.98 7.06 -28.31
CA TYR A 339 -32.61 7.50 -29.66
C TYR A 339 -32.86 9.00 -29.86
N SER A 340 -33.96 9.52 -29.30
CA SER A 340 -34.27 10.95 -29.32
C SER A 340 -33.21 11.75 -28.56
N ASP A 341 -32.75 11.27 -27.39
CA ASP A 341 -31.63 11.89 -26.66
C ASP A 341 -30.33 11.92 -27.48
N TYR A 342 -30.06 10.92 -28.31
CA TYR A 342 -28.89 10.93 -29.19
C TYR A 342 -29.03 11.95 -30.33
N ARG A 343 -30.25 12.12 -30.86
CA ARG A 343 -30.55 13.14 -31.86
C ARG A 343 -30.41 14.54 -31.27
N ASP A 344 -31.00 14.78 -30.11
CA ASP A 344 -31.00 16.09 -29.44
C ASP A 344 -29.59 16.54 -29.04
N ARG A 345 -28.68 15.60 -28.79
CA ARG A 345 -27.26 15.84 -28.48
C ARG A 345 -26.33 15.78 -29.69
N ASP A 346 -26.88 15.68 -30.91
CA ASP A 346 -26.13 15.58 -32.17
C ASP A 346 -25.06 14.45 -32.16
N LEU A 347 -25.40 13.31 -31.55
CA LEU A 347 -24.48 12.17 -31.44
C LEU A 347 -24.58 11.21 -32.62
N LEU A 348 -25.66 11.27 -33.41
CA LEU A 348 -25.90 10.34 -34.51
C LEU A 348 -24.75 10.35 -35.55
N PRO A 349 -24.25 11.50 -36.04
CA PRO A 349 -23.15 11.51 -37.00
C PRO A 349 -21.86 10.87 -36.42
N ARG A 350 -21.54 11.17 -35.16
CA ARG A 350 -20.38 10.61 -34.45
C ARG A 350 -20.52 9.10 -34.28
N MET A 351 -21.73 8.62 -33.97
CA MET A 351 -22.05 7.21 -33.88
C MET A 351 -21.79 6.50 -35.22
N TRP A 352 -22.38 7.00 -36.31
CA TRP A 352 -22.21 6.40 -37.64
C TRP A 352 -20.74 6.30 -38.05
N LYS A 353 -19.96 7.37 -37.79
CA LYS A 353 -18.51 7.38 -38.03
C LYS A 353 -17.79 6.32 -37.20
N SER A 354 -18.06 6.20 -35.90
CA SER A 354 -17.44 5.19 -35.03
C SER A 354 -17.81 3.75 -35.42
N PHE A 355 -18.93 3.56 -36.11
CA PHE A 355 -19.34 2.27 -36.65
C PHE A 355 -18.74 1.95 -38.03
N GLY A 356 -17.94 2.85 -38.60
CA GLY A 356 -17.32 2.66 -39.91
C GLY A 356 -18.30 2.83 -41.08
N VAL A 357 -19.41 3.54 -40.85
CA VAL A 357 -20.32 3.94 -41.93
C VAL A 357 -19.80 5.25 -42.50
N GLN A 358 -19.20 5.19 -43.68
CA GLN A 358 -18.91 6.40 -44.46
C GLN A 358 -20.20 6.83 -45.16
N GLU A 359 -20.51 8.13 -45.10
CA GLU A 359 -21.43 8.74 -46.06
C GLU A 359 -20.71 8.73 -47.41
N GLU A 360 -21.34 8.14 -48.43
CA GLU A 360 -20.88 8.33 -49.81
C GLU A 360 -21.14 9.81 -50.15
N GLU A 361 -20.06 10.58 -50.35
CA GLU A 361 -20.12 11.96 -50.87
C GLU A 361 -20.60 12.02 -52.31
#